data_AF-A0A2S6B937-F1
#
_entry.id   AF-A0A2S6B937-F1
#
_cell.length_a   1.000
_cell.length_b   1.000
_cell.length_c   1.000
_cell.angle_alpha   90.00
_cell.angle_beta   90.00
_cell.angle_gamma   90.00
#
_symmetry.space_group_name_H-M   'P 1'
#
loop_
_entity.id
_entity.type
_entity.pdbx_description
1 polymer ?
#
loop_
_entity_poly.entity_id
_entity_poly.type
_entity_poly.pdbx_seq_one_letter_code
_entity_poly.pdbx_strand_id
1 'polypeptide(L)'
;MNRHLYREQLDTLRQTPYRSPDRADDAFAAFTAYDYGRRRRLHPDVAWEDACRAYAFAAASHADHGGQHLDLDTELELEDHWERLRGESGPDWPIARTLLREAWRWLDEHEPSSARLH
;
A
#
# COMPACT_ATOMS: atom_id res chain seq x y z
N MET A 1 4.56 4.61 -12.35
CA MET A 1 4.93 3.92 -11.09
C MET A 1 6.44 3.84 -10.86
N ASN A 2 6.91 4.51 -9.81
CA ASN A 2 8.29 4.50 -9.35
C ASN A 2 8.70 3.15 -8.73
N ARG A 3 9.42 2.32 -9.50
CA ARG A 3 9.92 1.00 -9.05
C ARG A 3 10.88 1.07 -7.87
N HIS A 4 11.63 2.17 -7.73
CA HIS A 4 12.53 2.40 -6.60
C HIS A 4 11.75 2.55 -5.30
N LEU A 5 10.78 3.48 -5.29
CA LEU A 5 9.90 3.75 -4.15
C LEU A 5 9.11 2.49 -3.76
N TYR A 6 8.59 1.75 -4.74
CA TYR A 6 7.93 0.46 -4.48
C TYR A 6 8.84 -0.51 -3.71
N ARG A 7 10.11 -0.63 -4.11
CA ARG A 7 11.04 -1.57 -3.47
C ARG A 7 11.46 -1.12 -2.08
N GLU A 8 11.65 0.18 -1.88
CA GLU A 8 11.94 0.75 -0.56
C GLU A 8 10.77 0.53 0.40
N GLN A 9 9.55 0.86 -0.02
CA GLN A 9 8.34 0.65 0.78
C GLN A 9 8.14 -0.84 1.09
N LEU A 10 8.33 -1.72 0.10
CA LEU A 10 8.23 -3.16 0.31
C LEU A 10 9.24 -3.66 1.35
N ASP A 11 10.49 -3.20 1.28
CA ASP A 11 11.53 -3.58 2.23
C ASP A 11 11.21 -3.09 3.64
N THR A 12 10.80 -1.84 3.80
CA THR A 12 10.36 -1.26 5.09
C THR A 12 9.22 -2.07 5.70
N LEU A 13 8.16 -2.37 4.92
CA LEU A 13 7.00 -3.13 5.39
C LEU A 13 7.36 -4.58 5.78
N ARG A 14 8.28 -5.22 5.06
CA ARG A 14 8.78 -6.55 5.40
C ARG A 14 9.54 -6.57 6.73
N GLN A 15 10.16 -5.47 7.13
CA GLN A 15 10.88 -5.34 8.39
C GLN A 15 9.96 -5.03 9.59
N THR A 16 8.78 -4.46 9.35
CA THR A 16 7.80 -4.10 10.39
C THR A 16 7.36 -5.23 11.33
N PRO A 17 7.05 -6.48 10.90
CA PRO A 17 6.63 -7.53 11.82
C PRO A 17 7.72 -7.92 12.84
N TYR A 18 8.99 -7.61 12.55
CA TYR A 18 10.12 -7.84 13.45
C TYR A 18 10.40 -6.64 14.37
N ARG A 19 9.89 -5.46 14.02
CA ARG A 19 10.12 -4.20 14.73
C ARG A 19 8.86 -3.85 15.50
N SER A 20 8.91 -3.88 16.83
CA SER A 20 7.77 -3.45 17.66
C SER A 20 7.19 -2.12 17.16
N PRO A 21 5.84 -1.96 17.12
CA PRO A 21 5.18 -0.79 16.54
C PRO A 21 5.58 0.54 17.19
N ASP A 22 6.13 0.47 18.40
CA ASP A 22 6.68 1.60 19.17
C ASP A 22 7.97 2.20 18.55
N ARG A 23 8.61 1.51 17.60
CA ARG A 23 9.91 1.89 17.03
C ARG A 23 9.94 1.96 15.50
N ALA A 24 8.77 1.93 14.86
CA ALA A 24 8.65 2.27 13.45
C ALA A 24 8.72 3.80 13.35
N ASP A 25 9.88 4.32 12.92
CA ASP A 25 10.04 5.73 12.51
C ASP A 25 9.06 6.11 11.37
N ASP A 26 8.46 5.09 10.75
CA ASP A 26 7.59 5.16 9.59
C ASP A 26 6.12 4.92 10.00
N ALA A 27 5.34 6.00 10.08
CA ALA A 27 3.93 5.96 10.49
C ALA A 27 3.07 5.10 9.54
N PHE A 28 3.43 5.04 8.25
CA PHE A 28 2.76 4.22 7.26
C PHE A 28 2.96 2.72 7.55
N ALA A 29 4.17 2.33 7.93
CA ALA A 29 4.48 0.95 8.30
C ALA A 29 3.69 0.49 9.55
N ALA A 30 3.55 1.36 10.55
CA ALA A 30 2.75 1.06 11.74
C ALA A 30 1.25 0.88 11.39
N PHE A 31 0.71 1.76 10.53
CA PHE A 31 -0.67 1.67 10.06
C PHE A 31 -0.95 0.38 9.29
N THR A 32 -0.12 0.03 8.31
CA THR A 32 -0.30 -1.17 7.48
C THR A 32 -0.27 -2.47 8.28
N ALA A 33 0.59 -2.54 9.31
CA ALA A 33 0.62 -3.67 10.24
C ALA A 33 -0.65 -3.77 11.10
N TYR A 34 -1.20 -2.62 11.53
CA TYR A 34 -2.45 -2.57 12.27
C TYR A 34 -3.66 -2.95 11.39
N ASP A 35 -3.78 -2.39 10.18
CA ASP A 35 -4.87 -2.72 9.25
C ASP A 35 -4.82 -4.19 8.83
N TYR A 36 -3.62 -4.72 8.52
CA TYR A 36 -3.46 -6.14 8.23
C TYR A 36 -3.81 -7.02 9.42
N GLY A 37 -3.39 -6.66 10.64
CA GLY A 37 -3.74 -7.41 11.86
C GLY A 37 -5.26 -7.51 12.08
N ARG A 38 -5.99 -6.45 11.72
CA ARG A 38 -7.46 -6.42 11.74
C ARG A 38 -8.06 -7.32 10.65
N ARG A 39 -7.53 -7.25 9.42
CA ARG A 39 -8.03 -8.00 8.26
C ARG A 39 -7.66 -9.47 8.25
N ARG A 40 -6.52 -9.85 8.84
CA ARG A 40 -6.11 -11.25 9.01
C ARG A 40 -7.16 -12.06 9.77
N ARG A 41 -7.96 -11.42 10.63
CA ARG A 41 -9.09 -12.07 11.32
C ARG A 41 -10.27 -12.38 10.39
N LEU A 42 -10.39 -11.66 9.27
CA LEU A 42 -11.44 -11.82 8.27
C LEU A 42 -10.96 -12.62 7.05
N HIS A 43 -9.68 -12.51 6.70
CA HIS A 43 -9.03 -13.17 5.56
C HIS A 43 -7.70 -13.79 6.02
N PRO A 44 -7.73 -14.98 6.63
CA PRO A 44 -6.53 -15.66 7.11
C PRO A 44 -5.61 -16.13 5.96
N ASP A 45 -6.13 -16.21 4.73
CA ASP A 45 -5.42 -16.70 3.55
C ASP A 45 -4.45 -15.68 2.94
N VAL A 46 -4.54 -14.40 3.31
CA VAL A 46 -3.64 -13.36 2.81
C VAL A 46 -2.38 -13.35 3.65
N ALA A 47 -1.24 -13.75 3.07
CA ALA A 47 0.04 -13.69 3.76
C ALA A 47 0.47 -12.23 4.00
N TRP A 48 1.27 -12.00 5.05
CA TRP A 48 1.82 -10.68 5.31
C TRP A 48 2.68 -10.17 4.15
N GLU A 49 3.42 -11.06 3.48
CA GLU A 49 4.25 -10.69 2.34
C GLU A 49 3.42 -10.18 1.15
N ASP A 50 2.25 -10.79 0.94
CA ASP A 50 1.29 -10.39 -0.08
C ASP A 50 0.64 -9.03 0.22
N ALA A 51 0.28 -8.82 1.49
CA ALA A 51 -0.21 -7.53 1.96
C ALA A 51 0.86 -6.44 1.84
N CYS A 52 2.12 -6.73 2.17
CA CYS A 52 3.23 -5.78 2.00
C CYS A 52 3.38 -5.33 0.55
N ARG A 53 3.27 -6.25 -0.42
CA ARG A 53 3.33 -5.90 -1.84
C ARG A 53 2.18 -4.97 -2.23
N ALA A 54 0.97 -5.25 -1.77
CA ALA A 54 -0.20 -4.40 -2.06
C ALA A 54 -0.05 -3.00 -1.46
N TYR A 55 0.43 -2.88 -0.22
CA TYR A 55 0.67 -1.58 0.42
C TYR A 55 1.82 -0.79 -0.19
N ALA A 56 2.92 -1.46 -0.53
CA ALA A 56 4.04 -0.82 -1.22
C ALA A 56 3.64 -0.34 -2.62
N PHE A 57 2.81 -1.13 -3.31
CA PHE A 57 2.22 -0.74 -4.59
C PHE A 57 1.32 0.48 -4.43
N ALA A 58 0.49 0.51 -3.39
CA ALA A 58 -0.38 1.63 -3.07
C ALA A 58 0.42 2.92 -2.81
N ALA A 59 1.47 2.88 -2.00
CA ALA A 59 2.32 4.03 -1.75
C ALA A 59 3.03 4.52 -3.03
N ALA A 60 3.55 3.58 -3.83
CA ALA A 60 4.22 3.91 -5.09
C ALA A 60 3.27 4.47 -6.17
N SER A 61 2.02 4.00 -6.21
CA SER A 61 1.00 4.50 -7.12
C SER A 61 0.43 5.84 -6.65
N HIS A 62 0.25 6.05 -5.35
CA HIS A 62 -0.16 7.32 -4.75
C HIS A 62 0.82 8.44 -5.09
N ALA A 63 2.12 8.20 -4.92
CA ALA A 63 3.17 9.16 -5.27
C ALA A 63 3.20 9.51 -6.78
N ASP A 64 2.75 8.59 -7.64
CA ASP A 64 2.67 8.77 -9.10
C ASP A 64 1.42 9.56 -9.51
N HIS A 65 0.30 9.38 -8.79
CA HIS A 65 -1.01 9.99 -9.06
C HIS A 65 -1.31 11.22 -8.17
N GLY A 66 -0.31 11.71 -7.45
CA GLY A 66 -0.39 12.66 -6.34
C GLY A 66 -1.56 13.64 -6.39
N GLY A 67 -2.53 13.45 -5.49
CA GLY A 67 -3.65 14.37 -5.23
C GLY A 67 -4.90 14.19 -6.10
N GLN A 68 -4.95 13.16 -6.95
CA GLN A 68 -6.18 12.79 -7.67
C GLN A 68 -6.99 11.77 -6.86
N HIS A 69 -8.32 11.84 -6.94
CA HIS A 69 -9.18 10.79 -6.41
C HIS A 69 -8.89 9.50 -7.19
N LEU A 70 -9.01 8.35 -6.53
CA LEU A 70 -8.92 7.04 -7.18
C LEU A 70 -10.15 6.85 -8.09
N ASP A 71 -10.12 7.45 -9.29
CA ASP A 71 -11.15 7.34 -10.31
C ASP A 71 -11.15 5.94 -10.96
N LEU A 72 -12.26 5.55 -11.57
CA LEU A 72 -12.41 4.23 -12.18
C LEU A 72 -11.34 3.94 -13.25
N ASP A 73 -10.94 4.94 -14.02
CA ASP A 73 -9.91 4.81 -15.05
C ASP A 73 -8.54 4.49 -14.43
N THR A 74 -8.17 5.21 -13.36
CA THR A 74 -6.98 4.93 -12.55
C THR A 74 -7.05 3.56 -11.90
N GLU A 75 -8.21 3.14 -11.38
CA GLU A 75 -8.37 1.79 -10.82
C GLU A 75 -8.10 0.70 -11.88
N LEU A 76 -8.56 0.89 -13.11
CA LEU A 76 -8.33 -0.05 -14.21
C LEU A 76 -6.85 -0.08 -14.65
N GLU A 77 -6.18 1.06 -14.72
CA GLU A 77 -4.75 1.11 -15.01
C GLU A 77 -3.90 0.45 -13.90
N LEU A 78 -4.31 0.63 -12.64
CA LEU A 78 -3.66 0.00 -11.51
C LEU A 78 -3.93 -1.50 -11.44
N GLU A 79 -5.12 -1.96 -11.85
CA GLU A 79 -5.45 -3.38 -12.00
C GLU A 79 -4.48 -4.06 -12.97
N ASP A 80 -4.35 -3.50 -14.18
CA ASP A 80 -3.46 -4.08 -15.20
C ASP A 80 -1.99 -4.04 -14.76
N HIS A 81 -1.56 -2.98 -14.07
CA HIS A 81 -0.22 -2.93 -13.47
C HIS A 81 -0.03 -3.95 -12.34
N TRP A 82 -1.05 -4.14 -11.50
CA TRP A 82 -1.01 -5.09 -10.41
C TRP A 82 -0.93 -6.51 -10.93
N GLU A 83 -1.76 -6.88 -11.91
CA GLU A 83 -1.75 -8.21 -12.54
C GLU A 83 -0.37 -8.52 -13.16
N ARG A 84 0.29 -7.52 -13.77
CA ARG A 84 1.67 -7.63 -14.27
C ARG A 84 2.72 -7.75 -13.15
N LEU A 85 2.46 -7.18 -11.97
CA LEU A 85 3.41 -7.13 -10.84
C LEU A 85 3.27 -8.32 -9.88
N ARG A 86 2.04 -8.77 -9.60
CA ARG A 86 1.72 -9.83 -8.64
C ARG A 86 2.26 -11.19 -9.08
N GLY A 87 2.36 -11.42 -10.40
CA GLY A 87 2.64 -12.74 -10.96
C GLY A 87 1.66 -13.81 -10.45
N GLU A 88 2.09 -15.06 -10.36
CA GLU A 88 1.21 -16.18 -9.96
C GLU A 88 0.95 -16.27 -8.44
N SER A 89 1.61 -15.46 -7.62
CA SER A 89 1.64 -15.64 -6.17
C SER A 89 1.07 -14.47 -5.36
N GLY A 90 0.84 -13.30 -5.96
CA GLY A 90 0.24 -12.19 -5.21
C GLY A 90 -1.28 -12.34 -5.04
N PRO A 91 -1.89 -11.54 -4.15
CA PRO A 91 -3.31 -11.59 -3.85
C PRO A 91 -4.15 -11.04 -5.02
N ASP A 92 -5.39 -11.51 -5.12
CA ASP A 92 -6.30 -11.06 -6.18
C ASP A 92 -6.56 -9.57 -6.12
N TRP A 93 -6.75 -8.98 -7.31
CA TRP A 93 -7.01 -7.55 -7.45
C TRP A 93 -8.11 -7.01 -6.51
N PRO A 94 -9.26 -7.68 -6.27
CA PRO A 94 -10.26 -7.19 -5.33
C PRO A 94 -9.73 -7.00 -3.89
N ILE A 95 -8.84 -7.89 -3.44
CA ILE A 95 -8.19 -7.81 -2.13
C ILE A 95 -7.15 -6.69 -2.15
N ALA A 96 -6.29 -6.67 -3.17
CA ALA A 96 -5.27 -5.64 -3.35
C ALA A 96 -5.88 -4.23 -3.43
N ARG A 97 -6.98 -4.07 -4.18
CA ARG A 97 -7.77 -2.83 -4.33
C ARG A 97 -8.29 -2.33 -3.00
N THR A 98 -8.76 -3.22 -2.12
CA THR A 98 -9.27 -2.85 -0.79
C THR A 98 -8.13 -2.42 0.15
N LEU A 99 -6.95 -3.03 0.04
CA LEU A 99 -5.74 -2.60 0.78
C LEU A 99 -5.23 -1.26 0.23
N LEU A 100 -5.21 -1.12 -1.10
CA LEU A 100 -4.78 0.08 -1.80
C LEU A 100 -5.64 1.28 -1.46
N ARG A 101 -6.96 1.15 -1.49
CA ARG A 101 -7.88 2.26 -1.21
C ARG A 101 -7.74 2.77 0.23
N GLU A 102 -7.61 1.89 1.21
CA GLU A 102 -7.39 2.31 2.60
C GLU A 102 -5.99 2.92 2.79
N ALA A 103 -4.96 2.39 2.11
CA ALA A 103 -3.63 2.96 2.16
C ALA A 103 -3.59 4.36 1.53
N TRP A 104 -4.22 4.56 0.38
CA TRP A 104 -4.36 5.88 -0.25
C TRP A 104 -5.12 6.85 0.64
N ARG A 105 -6.21 6.41 1.25
CA ARG A 105 -6.98 7.23 2.19
C ARG A 105 -6.11 7.65 3.38
N TRP A 106 -5.38 6.72 3.96
CA TRP A 106 -4.45 7.04 5.06
C TRP A 106 -3.36 8.01 4.60
N LEU A 107 -2.79 7.82 3.41
CA LEU A 107 -1.77 8.71 2.83
C LEU A 107 -2.35 10.10 2.53
N ASP A 108 -3.58 10.22 2.06
CA ASP A 108 -4.24 11.52 1.86
C ASP A 108 -4.48 12.25 3.20
N GLU A 109 -4.80 11.52 4.27
CA GLU A 109 -4.99 12.04 5.62
C GLU A 109 -3.66 12.38 6.34
N HIS A 110 -2.57 11.64 6.06
CA HIS A 110 -1.30 11.69 6.81
C HIS A 110 -0.08 12.22 6.04
N GLU A 111 -0.04 12.16 4.72
CA GLU A 111 0.85 13.04 3.96
C GLU A 111 0.16 14.41 3.97
N PRO A 112 0.69 15.41 4.71
CA PRO A 112 0.23 16.76 4.46
C PRO A 112 0.56 16.98 3.00
N SER A 113 -0.49 17.11 2.17
CA SER A 113 -0.42 17.77 0.87
C SER A 113 0.67 18.82 1.00
N SER A 114 1.85 18.53 0.43
CA SER A 114 2.95 19.46 0.52
C SER A 114 2.38 20.72 -0.08
N ALA A 115 2.21 21.71 0.81
CA ALA A 115 1.28 22.80 0.60
C ALA A 115 1.46 23.30 -0.83
N ARG A 116 0.36 23.46 -1.55
CA ARG A 116 0.34 24.35 -2.71
C ARG A 116 0.86 25.70 -2.23
N LEU A 117 2.16 25.89 -2.36
CA LEU A 117 2.89 27.14 -2.18
C LEU A 117 3.67 27.32 -3.47
N HIS A 118 2.96 27.72 -4.52
CA HIS A 118 3.32 28.89 -5.32
C HIS A 118 2.20 29.28 -6.30
#